data_AF-A0A2G2X782-F1
#
_entry.id   AF-A0A2G2X782-F1
#
_cell.length_a   1.000
_cell.length_b   1.000
_cell.length_c   1.000
_cell.angle_alpha   90.00
_cell.angle_beta   90.00
_cell.angle_gamma   90.00
#
_symmetry.space_group_name_H-M   'P 1'
#
loop_
_entity.id
_entity.type
_entity.pdbx_description
1 polymer ?
#
loop_
_entity_poly.entity_id
_entity_poly.type
_entity_poly.pdbx_seq_one_letter_code
_entity_poly.pdbx_strand_id
1 'polypeptide(L)' 'MISEGGEDAKSTSIEKEVSNGEDKNKKKGMVLPFEPHSIIFDEVICSVDMPQEMKYQGATDDRLVLLKGGKWCV' A
#
# COMPACT_ATOMS: atom_id res chain seq x y z
N MET A 1 -17.01 -14.60 -67.33
CA MET A 1 -16.53 -14.90 -65.97
C MET A 1 -15.25 -14.10 -65.76
N ILE A 2 -15.30 -13.04 -64.96
CA ILE A 2 -14.16 -12.42 -64.29
C ILE A 2 -14.73 -11.60 -63.13
N SER A 3 -14.15 -11.82 -61.96
CA SER A 3 -14.62 -11.43 -60.63
C SER A 3 -14.35 -9.96 -60.30
N GLU A 4 -15.23 -9.34 -59.50
CA GLU A 4 -14.96 -8.12 -58.75
C GLU A 4 -13.94 -8.38 -57.64
N GLY A 5 -12.97 -7.48 -57.49
CA GLY A 5 -12.09 -7.39 -56.33
C GLY A 5 -11.90 -5.92 -55.98
N GLY A 6 -12.46 -5.49 -54.85
CA GLY A 6 -12.30 -4.15 -54.30
C GLY A 6 -10.94 -3.99 -53.60
N GLU A 7 -10.32 -2.84 -53.82
CA GLU A 7 -8.98 -2.47 -53.36
C GLU A 7 -9.01 -1.14 -52.59
N ASP A 8 -9.00 -1.21 -51.26
CA ASP A 8 -8.45 -0.14 -50.41
C ASP A 8 -8.36 -0.57 -48.95
N ALA A 9 -7.25 -1.22 -48.61
CA ALA A 9 -6.76 -1.22 -47.24
C ALA A 9 -5.30 -0.81 -47.25
N LYS A 10 -5.08 0.51 -47.17
CA LYS A 10 -3.78 1.17 -47.01
C LYS A 10 -3.02 0.54 -45.85
N SER A 11 -2.16 -0.43 -46.18
CA SER A 11 -1.23 -1.05 -45.26
C SER A 11 0.12 -0.35 -45.42
N THR A 12 0.47 0.51 -44.47
CA THR A 12 1.82 1.04 -44.35
C THR A 12 2.35 0.65 -42.97
N SER A 13 3.11 -0.44 -42.94
CA SER A 13 4.33 -0.53 -42.11
C SER A 13 5.48 -0.01 -43.00
N ILE A 14 6.55 0.65 -42.57
CA ILE A 14 7.53 0.27 -41.53
C ILE A 14 8.44 1.50 -41.20
N GLU A 15 8.60 1.75 -39.90
CA GLU A 15 9.74 2.28 -39.09
C GLU A 15 10.71 3.41 -39.56
N LYS A 16 10.80 4.50 -38.76
CA LYS A 16 11.97 4.80 -37.88
C LYS A 16 11.71 5.97 -36.91
N GLU A 17 12.29 5.82 -35.71
CA GLU A 17 12.09 6.53 -34.45
C GLU A 17 12.64 7.96 -34.41
N VAL A 18 12.06 8.85 -33.57
CA VAL A 18 12.80 9.65 -32.56
C VAL A 18 11.87 10.06 -31.42
N SER A 19 12.21 9.56 -30.23
CA SER A 19 11.96 10.05 -28.86
C SER A 19 10.80 11.02 -28.62
N ASN A 20 9.85 10.57 -27.79
CA ASN A 20 9.85 11.04 -26.41
C ASN A 20 9.24 9.94 -25.56
N GLY A 21 9.94 9.48 -24.53
CA GLY A 21 9.46 8.42 -23.67
C GLY A 21 8.16 8.85 -22.99
N GLU A 22 7.02 8.47 -23.57
CA GLU A 22 5.72 8.68 -22.95
C GLU A 22 5.73 7.99 -21.60
N ASP A 23 5.49 8.82 -20.59
CA ASP A 23 5.54 8.57 -19.16
C ASP A 23 4.98 7.20 -18.77
N LYS A 24 5.85 6.20 -18.78
CA LYS A 24 5.54 4.88 -18.23
C LYS A 24 5.34 5.04 -16.73
N ASN A 25 4.07 5.02 -16.33
CA ASN A 25 3.63 4.62 -14.99
C ASN A 25 4.08 5.50 -13.82
N LYS A 26 3.90 6.83 -13.92
CA LYS A 26 3.94 7.66 -12.71
C LYS A 26 2.58 7.57 -12.00
N LYS A 27 2.33 6.45 -11.30
CA LYS A 27 1.31 6.41 -10.23
C LYS A 27 1.78 7.33 -9.11
N LYS A 28 1.66 8.64 -9.33
CA LYS A 28 1.88 9.67 -8.31
C LYS A 28 0.71 9.50 -7.34
N GLY A 29 0.99 8.98 -6.15
CA GLY A 29 -0.04 8.80 -5.12
C GLY A 29 -0.83 10.10 -4.92
N MET A 30 -2.11 9.97 -4.58
CA MET A 30 -2.94 11.13 -4.21
C MET A 30 -2.43 11.65 -2.86
N VAL A 31 -1.69 12.76 -2.88
CA VAL A 31 -1.38 13.53 -1.67
C VAL A 31 -2.55 14.45 -1.41
N LEU A 32 -3.11 14.38 -0.20
CA LEU A 32 -4.17 15.29 0.20
C LEU A 32 -3.52 16.59 0.71
N PRO A 33 -4.06 17.77 0.35
CA PRO A 33 -3.45 19.07 0.65
C PRO A 33 -3.80 19.53 2.08
N PHE A 34 -3.75 18.64 3.06
CA PHE A 34 -3.96 19.01 4.46
C PHE A 34 -2.74 18.69 5.31
N GLU A 35 -2.58 19.48 6.36
CA GLU A 35 -1.59 19.22 7.39
C GLU A 35 -2.02 17.98 8.19
N PRO A 36 -1.16 16.97 8.36
CA PRO A 36 -1.46 15.82 9.19
C PRO A 36 -1.69 16.29 10.63
N HIS A 37 -2.90 16.10 11.14
CA HIS A 37 -3.19 16.35 12.55
C HIS A 37 -2.81 15.09 13.31
N SER A 38 -2.03 15.24 14.38
CA SER A 38 -1.64 14.11 15.23
C SER A 38 -2.22 14.27 16.63
N ILE A 39 -2.56 13.14 17.23
CA ILE A 39 -3.02 13.06 18.62
C ILE A 39 -1.92 12.36 19.41
N ILE A 40 -1.49 12.97 20.52
CA ILE A 40 -0.42 12.43 21.36
C ILE A 40 -1.03 11.84 22.64
N PHE A 41 -0.65 10.61 22.95
CA PHE A 41 -0.98 9.93 24.20
C PHE A 41 0.29 9.81 25.04
N ASP A 42 0.27 10.35 26.27
CA ASP A 42 1.43 10.33 27.16
C ASP A 42 1.65 8.97 27.86
N GLU A 43 0.57 8.25 28.13
CA GLU A 43 0.59 6.97 28.84
C GLU A 43 -0.16 5.90 28.04
N VAL A 44 0.57 5.21 27.17
CA VAL A 44 0.06 4.02 26.48
C VAL A 44 0.56 2.76 27.18
N ILE A 45 -0.36 1.82 27.40
CA ILE A 45 -0.08 0.50 27.95
C ILE A 45 -0.55 -0.55 26.95
N CYS A 46 0.39 -1.35 26.45
CA CYS A 46 0.08 -2.50 25.61
C CYS A 46 0.12 -3.76 26.45
N SER A 47 -0.99 -4.50 26.46
CA SER A 47 -1.10 -5.77 27.16
C SER A 47 -1.63 -6.87 26.25
N VAL A 48 -1.15 -8.09 26.45
CA VAL A 48 -1.70 -9.31 25.85
C VAL A 48 -2.35 -10.17 26.92
N ASP A 49 -3.31 -10.98 26.55
CA ASP A 49 -3.85 -11.97 27.48
C ASP A 49 -2.75 -12.97 27.87
N MET A 50 -2.75 -13.40 29.13
CA MET A 50 -1.74 -14.31 29.66
C MET A 50 -1.78 -15.63 28.87
N PRO A 51 -0.67 -16.04 28.21
CA PRO A 51 -0.63 -17.26 27.43
C PRO A 51 -0.73 -18.49 28.35
N GLN A 52 -1.26 -19.57 27.79
CA GLN A 52 -1.65 -20.75 28.56
C GLN A 52 -0.44 -21.42 29.24
N GLU A 53 0.71 -21.43 28.58
CA GLU A 53 1.97 -21.96 29.10
C GLU A 53 2.39 -21.24 30.40
N MET A 54 2.21 -19.92 30.46
CA MET A 54 2.56 -19.13 31.64
C MET A 54 1.53 -19.30 32.76
N LYS A 55 0.24 -19.46 32.42
CA LYS A 55 -0.80 -19.82 33.40
C LYS A 55 -0.49 -21.14 34.09
N TYR A 56 -0.04 -22.15 33.34
CA TYR A 56 0.37 -23.44 33.91
C TYR A 56 1.60 -23.33 34.82
N GLN A 57 2.49 -22.37 34.56
CA GLN A 57 3.64 -22.08 35.41
C GLN A 57 3.28 -21.26 36.66
N GLY A 58 2.00 -20.96 36.88
CA GLY A 58 1.50 -20.28 38.07
C GLY A 58 1.32 -18.77 37.91
N ALA A 59 1.38 -18.24 36.69
CA ALA A 59 1.05 -16.84 36.45
C ALA A 59 -0.41 -16.58 36.81
N THR A 60 -0.62 -15.63 37.71
CA THR A 60 -1.91 -15.38 38.39
C THR A 60 -2.69 -14.23 37.77
N ASP A 61 -2.01 -13.38 37.00
CA ASP A 61 -2.62 -12.24 36.31
C ASP A 61 -3.30 -12.67 34.99
N ASP A 62 -4.37 -11.97 34.64
CA ASP A 62 -5.11 -12.21 33.40
C ASP A 62 -4.38 -11.69 32.15
N ARG A 63 -3.53 -10.67 32.32
CA ARG A 63 -2.84 -9.98 31.22
C ARG A 63 -1.39 -9.69 31.54
N LEU A 64 -0.56 -9.76 30.50
CA LEU A 64 0.84 -9.37 30.52
C LEU A 64 0.99 -8.01 29.87
N VAL A 65 1.54 -7.06 30.62
CA VAL A 65 1.91 -5.75 30.08
C VAL A 65 3.26 -5.87 29.37
N LEU A 66 3.25 -5.62 28.06
CA LEU A 66 4.44 -5.69 27.20
C LEU A 66 5.15 -4.34 27.12
N LEU A 67 4.38 -3.26 27.08
CA LEU A 67 4.89 -1.90 27.02
C LEU A 67 4.11 -1.05 28.02
N LYS A 68 4.84 -0.27 28.82
CA LYS A 68 4.27 0.67 29.79
C LYS A 68 5.02 2.00 29.69
N GLY A 69 4.31 3.02 29.23
CA GLY A 69 4.84 4.38 29.13
C GLY A 69 5.51 4.65 27.80
N GLY A 70 5.31 5.87 27.29
CA GLY A 70 5.80 6.32 26.01
C GLY A 70 4.82 7.28 25.36
N LYS A 71 5.33 8.29 24.68
CA LYS A 71 4.52 9.21 23.88
C LYS A 71 4.21 8.54 22.55
N TRP A 72 2.95 8.18 22.36
CA TRP A 72 2.47 7.61 21.11
C TRP A 72 1.75 8.70 20.30
N CYS A 73 2.10 8.83 19.02
CA CYS A 73 1.38 9.67 18.07
C CYS A 73 0.54 8.79 17.12
N VAL A 74 -0.72 9.15 16.92
CA VAL A 74 -1.61 8.61 15.87
C VAL A 74 -1.88 9.69 14.84
#